data_AF-A0A4R1MXQ5-F1
#
_entry.id   AF-A0A4R1MXQ5-F1
#
_cell.length_a   1.000
_cell.length_b   1.000
_cell.length_c   1.000
_cell.angle_alpha   90.00
_cell.angle_beta   90.00
_cell.angle_gamma   90.00
#
_symmetry.space_group_name_H-M   'P 1'
#
loop_
_entity.id
_entity.type
_entity.pdbx_description
1 polymer ?
#
loop_
_entity_poly.entity_id
_entity_poly.type
_entity_poly.pdbx_seq_one_letter_code
_entity_poly.pdbx_strand_id
1 'polypeptide(L)'
;MYEKLLNISYYIGFIPFYWLFNATQHRKRRKSYHYLQVLAINFLLFCSFVIFLICFSIHTCIVYFYRDLALTMPMELSFYILSCLLFICLIIWLEGISSAIIGRSPRISLFSSFTNSRFSTVLTAFHHIFVILIIIVAVHSSSIAQKEVEEAEIFLLYDDMGYIPRWVFTLGFYCDSIIAINRWGDNSVAIVPINNNTINYALENGRFIFVSSHGAEGDIILQDNIFYGPENVDSDNISASLQYVYLSGCDTGLKRQEWENILSPAYVKTFDRLSTTFEHIYWLIVEGPRVINSLN
;
A
#
# COMPACT_ATOMS: atom_id res chain seq x y z
N MET A 1 -6.67 3.56 41.01
CA MET A 1 -5.56 3.13 40.13
C MET A 1 -6.03 2.16 39.05
N TYR A 2 -6.70 1.06 39.40
CA TYR A 2 -7.22 0.06 38.46
C TYR A 2 -8.11 0.64 37.35
N GLU A 3 -9.10 1.48 37.67
CA GLU A 3 -10.00 2.05 36.65
C GLU A 3 -9.29 3.00 35.68
N LYS A 4 -8.23 3.69 36.11
CA LYS A 4 -7.42 4.55 35.23
C LYS A 4 -6.65 3.70 34.22
N LEU A 5 -5.96 2.67 34.70
CA LEU A 5 -5.22 1.74 33.84
C LEU A 5 -6.14 1.05 32.83
N LEU A 6 -7.33 0.63 33.28
CA LEU A 6 -8.34 0.05 32.41
C LEU A 6 -8.79 1.03 31.33
N ASN A 7 -9.08 2.29 31.69
CA ASN A 7 -9.51 3.31 30.71
C ASN A 7 -8.40 3.63 29.70
N ILE A 8 -7.14 3.71 30.13
CA ILE A 8 -5.99 3.89 29.24
C ILE A 8 -5.86 2.71 28.28
N SER A 9 -6.03 1.48 28.77
CA SER A 9 -5.92 0.27 27.94
C SER A 9 -6.89 0.25 26.76
N TYR A 10 -8.06 0.88 26.88
CA TYR A 10 -9.00 0.99 25.77
C TYR A 10 -8.40 1.76 24.59
N TYR A 11 -7.73 2.89 24.84
CA TYR A 11 -7.12 3.72 23.79
C TYR A 11 -5.89 3.07 23.14
N ILE A 12 -5.29 2.08 23.80
CA ILE A 12 -4.15 1.29 23.29
C ILE A 12 -4.64 0.07 22.47
N GLY A 13 -5.95 -0.18 22.42
CA GLY A 13 -6.53 -1.22 21.57
C GLY A 13 -6.90 -2.52 22.29
N PHE A 14 -6.98 -2.53 23.63
CA PHE A 14 -7.37 -3.73 24.39
C PHE A 14 -8.88 -4.01 24.45
N ILE A 15 -9.69 -3.25 23.71
CA ILE A 15 -11.15 -3.41 23.67
C ILE A 15 -11.60 -4.82 23.24
N PRO A 16 -11.03 -5.44 22.19
CA PRO A 16 -11.45 -6.78 21.76
C PRO A 16 -11.22 -7.84 22.84
N PHE A 17 -10.10 -7.78 23.55
CA PHE A 17 -9.79 -8.69 24.66
C PHE A 17 -10.76 -8.52 25.82
N TYR A 18 -11.07 -7.27 26.20
CA TYR A 18 -12.04 -6.99 27.26
C TYR A 18 -13.45 -7.43 26.88
N TRP A 19 -13.83 -7.30 25.61
CA TRP A 19 -15.10 -7.78 25.08
C TRP A 19 -15.20 -9.31 25.15
N LEU A 20 -14.16 -10.02 24.70
CA LEU A 20 -14.10 -11.48 24.68
C LEU A 20 -14.12 -12.06 26.11
N PHE A 21 -13.34 -11.47 27.02
CA PHE A 21 -13.31 -11.87 28.43
C PHE A 21 -14.68 -11.71 29.12
N ASN A 22 -15.38 -10.59 28.87
CA ASN A 22 -16.71 -10.40 29.44
C ASN A 22 -17.76 -11.32 28.84
N ALA A 23 -17.64 -11.63 27.54
CA ALA A 23 -18.55 -12.55 26.85
C ALA A 23 -18.42 -13.98 27.41
N THR A 24 -17.18 -14.47 27.59
CA THR A 24 -16.89 -15.80 28.14
C THR A 24 -17.29 -15.94 29.61
N GLN A 25 -17.20 -14.87 30.40
CA GLN A 25 -17.61 -14.87 31.81
C GLN A 25 -19.09 -14.55 32.06
N HIS A 26 -19.90 -14.36 31.01
CA HIS A 26 -21.31 -13.91 31.11
C HIS A 26 -21.52 -12.66 32.00
N ARG A 27 -20.52 -11.77 32.10
CA ARG A 27 -20.58 -10.58 32.95
C ARG A 27 -21.28 -9.42 32.24
N LYS A 28 -22.05 -8.61 32.98
CA LYS A 28 -22.60 -7.35 32.46
C LYS A 28 -21.44 -6.40 32.10
N ARG A 29 -21.43 -5.91 30.85
CA ARG A 29 -20.41 -4.96 30.38
C ARG A 29 -20.48 -3.64 31.15
N ARG A 30 -19.41 -3.31 31.87
CA ARG A 30 -19.20 -1.96 32.40
C ARG A 30 -18.84 -1.03 31.24
N LYS A 31 -19.79 -0.18 30.82
CA LYS A 31 -19.58 0.84 29.78
C LYS A 31 -19.09 2.12 30.44
N SER A 32 -17.78 2.33 30.50
CA SER A 32 -17.24 3.64 30.90
C SER A 32 -17.34 4.62 29.73
N TYR A 33 -17.30 5.93 30.04
CA TYR A 33 -17.24 6.98 29.01
C TYR A 33 -16.05 6.78 28.07
N HIS A 34 -14.90 6.32 28.57
CA HIS A 34 -13.72 6.00 27.77
C HIS A 34 -13.91 4.79 26.85
N TYR A 35 -14.54 3.72 27.36
CA TYR A 35 -14.85 2.55 26.53
C TYR A 35 -15.70 2.94 25.32
N LEU A 36 -16.75 3.72 25.58
CA LEU A 36 -17.62 4.21 24.53
C LEU A 36 -16.83 5.12 23.57
N GLN A 37 -16.04 6.08 24.09
CA GLN A 37 -15.26 7.05 23.28
C GLN A 37 -14.38 6.34 22.26
N VAL A 38 -13.67 5.31 22.68
CA VAL A 38 -12.79 4.58 21.77
C VAL A 38 -13.58 3.78 20.72
N LEU A 39 -14.74 3.22 21.07
CA LEU A 39 -15.62 2.62 20.06
C LEU A 39 -16.09 3.64 19.01
N ALA A 40 -16.43 4.86 19.44
CA ALA A 40 -16.81 5.93 18.54
C ALA A 40 -15.64 6.38 17.66
N ILE A 41 -14.42 6.51 18.21
CA ILE A 41 -13.21 6.82 17.43
C ILE A 41 -12.95 5.73 16.38
N ASN A 42 -13.01 4.44 16.75
CA ASN A 42 -12.81 3.34 15.80
C ASN A 42 -13.88 3.33 14.71
N PHE A 43 -15.12 3.62 15.06
CA PHE A 43 -16.18 3.77 14.07
C PHE A 43 -15.92 4.95 13.12
N LEU A 44 -15.47 6.09 13.66
CA LEU A 44 -15.12 7.26 12.86
C LEU A 44 -13.96 6.97 11.92
N LEU A 45 -12.90 6.29 12.41
CA LEU A 45 -11.78 5.82 11.58
C LEU A 45 -12.25 4.91 10.43
N PHE A 46 -13.16 3.98 10.71
CA PHE A 46 -13.77 3.15 9.68
C PHE A 46 -14.54 3.98 8.65
N CYS A 47 -15.38 4.92 9.09
CA CYS A 47 -16.09 5.83 8.18
C CYS A 47 -15.12 6.69 7.35
N SER A 48 -14.03 7.20 7.94
CA SER A 48 -12.99 7.94 7.24
C SER A 48 -12.33 7.10 6.15
N PHE A 49 -12.04 5.83 6.44
CA PHE A 49 -11.51 4.90 5.46
C PHE A 49 -12.49 4.62 4.32
N VAL A 50 -13.78 4.43 4.62
CA VAL A 50 -14.82 4.25 3.60
C VAL A 50 -14.96 5.50 2.71
N ILE A 51 -14.95 6.69 3.30
CA ILE A 51 -14.97 7.96 2.53
C ILE A 51 -13.76 8.05 1.62
N PHE A 52 -12.57 7.73 2.14
CA PHE A 52 -11.35 7.68 1.33
C PHE A 52 -11.49 6.72 0.15
N LEU A 53 -11.96 5.49 0.36
CA LEU A 53 -12.16 4.51 -0.71
C LEU A 53 -13.14 5.02 -1.79
N ILE A 54 -14.23 5.69 -1.39
CA ILE A 54 -15.18 6.29 -2.33
C ILE A 54 -14.49 7.39 -3.14
N CYS A 55 -13.83 8.35 -2.47
CA CYS A 55 -13.13 9.44 -3.14
C CYS A 55 -12.02 8.93 -4.08
N PHE A 56 -11.23 7.96 -3.62
CA PHE A 56 -10.16 7.34 -4.39
C PHE A 56 -10.69 6.55 -5.60
N SER A 57 -11.82 5.85 -5.45
CA SER A 57 -12.48 5.16 -6.56
C SER A 57 -13.04 6.13 -7.60
N ILE A 58 -13.69 7.21 -7.16
CA ILE A 58 -14.17 8.27 -8.05
C ILE A 58 -12.99 8.88 -8.81
N HIS A 59 -11.90 9.21 -8.11
CA HIS A 59 -10.70 9.75 -8.72
C HIS A 59 -10.10 8.77 -9.74
N THR A 60 -10.03 7.48 -9.41
CA THR A 60 -9.57 6.43 -10.33
C THR A 60 -10.45 6.35 -11.59
N CYS A 61 -11.77 6.41 -11.45
CA CYS A 61 -12.68 6.45 -12.59
C CYS A 61 -12.47 7.70 -13.46
N ILE A 62 -12.22 8.85 -12.85
CA ILE A 62 -11.91 10.08 -13.59
C ILE A 62 -10.60 9.93 -14.36
N VAL A 63 -9.53 9.41 -13.72
CA VAL A 63 -8.24 9.15 -14.38
C VAL A 63 -8.39 8.20 -15.56
N TYR A 64 -9.19 7.14 -15.39
CA TYR A 64 -9.38 6.12 -16.43
C TYR A 64 -10.23 6.60 -17.62
N PHE A 65 -11.34 7.30 -17.36
CA PHE A 65 -12.32 7.66 -18.40
C PHE A 65 -12.22 9.11 -18.91
N TYR A 66 -11.62 10.02 -18.14
CA TYR A 66 -11.68 11.47 -18.38
C TYR A 66 -10.31 12.14 -18.17
N ARG A 67 -9.36 11.88 -19.09
CA ARG A 67 -7.97 12.40 -19.05
C ARG A 67 -7.90 13.91 -18.81
N ASP A 68 -8.61 14.70 -19.60
CA ASP A 68 -8.53 16.17 -19.51
C ASP A 68 -8.99 16.69 -18.15
N LEU A 69 -10.03 16.07 -17.58
CA LEU A 69 -10.49 16.41 -16.23
C LEU A 69 -9.47 15.98 -15.18
N ALA A 70 -8.89 14.78 -15.33
CA ALA A 70 -7.88 14.27 -14.40
C ALA A 70 -6.66 15.19 -14.30
N LEU A 71 -6.20 15.76 -15.42
CA LEU A 71 -5.07 16.70 -15.46
C LEU A 71 -5.34 18.03 -14.73
N THR A 72 -6.61 18.39 -14.53
CA THR A 72 -7.00 19.62 -13.79
C THR A 72 -7.19 19.38 -12.29
N MET A 73 -7.32 18.13 -11.87
CA MET A 73 -7.56 17.78 -10.46
C MET A 73 -6.23 17.46 -9.76
N PRO A 74 -6.02 17.93 -8.53
CA PRO A 74 -4.86 17.49 -7.75
C PRO A 74 -4.99 15.98 -7.47
N MET A 75 -4.00 15.20 -7.92
CA MET A 75 -3.96 13.74 -7.76
C MET A 75 -4.08 13.29 -6.29
N GLU A 76 -3.67 14.16 -5.36
CA GLU A 76 -3.63 13.87 -3.93
C GLU A 76 -4.91 14.25 -3.16
N LEU A 77 -5.98 14.69 -3.82
CA LEU A 77 -7.18 15.19 -3.13
C LEU A 77 -7.77 14.17 -2.15
N SER A 78 -7.83 12.89 -2.54
CA SER A 78 -8.33 11.81 -1.68
C SER A 78 -7.45 11.61 -0.44
N PHE A 79 -6.13 11.66 -0.61
CA PHE A 79 -5.15 11.59 0.48
C PHE A 79 -5.22 12.81 1.41
N TYR A 80 -5.47 14.00 0.86
CA TYR A 80 -5.69 15.21 1.66
C TYR A 80 -6.94 15.09 2.53
N ILE A 81 -8.08 14.66 1.96
CA ILE A 81 -9.33 14.43 2.71
C ILE A 81 -9.10 13.41 3.82
N LEU A 82 -8.45 12.27 3.51
CA LEU A 82 -8.11 11.26 4.50
C LEU A 82 -7.22 11.84 5.61
N SER A 83 -6.20 12.62 5.26
CA SER A 83 -5.27 13.23 6.22
C SER A 83 -5.99 14.16 7.19
N CYS A 84 -6.90 15.01 6.71
CA CYS A 84 -7.73 15.86 7.56
C CYS A 84 -8.60 15.03 8.52
N LEU A 85 -9.23 13.97 8.02
CA LEU A 85 -10.08 13.10 8.84
C LEU A 85 -9.27 12.36 9.92
N LEU A 86 -8.10 11.82 9.56
CA LEU A 86 -7.19 11.15 10.49
C LEU A 86 -6.66 12.13 11.54
N PHE A 87 -6.36 13.36 11.16
CA PHE A 87 -5.92 14.40 12.08
C PHE A 87 -7.00 14.74 13.12
N ILE A 88 -8.27 14.81 12.70
CA ILE A 88 -9.40 14.97 13.62
C ILE A 88 -9.50 13.77 14.58
N CYS A 89 -9.40 12.54 14.06
CA CYS A 89 -9.36 11.34 14.91
C CYS A 89 -8.23 11.39 15.94
N LEU A 90 -7.04 11.84 15.53
CA LEU A 90 -5.86 11.94 16.37
C LEU A 90 -6.07 12.93 17.51
N ILE A 91 -6.62 14.11 17.23
CA ILE A 91 -6.91 15.11 18.27
C ILE A 91 -7.90 14.54 19.30
N ILE A 92 -8.97 13.89 18.84
CA ILE A 92 -10.00 13.30 19.71
C ILE A 92 -9.41 12.15 20.54
N TRP A 93 -8.53 11.34 19.95
CA TRP A 93 -7.83 10.26 20.64
C TRP A 93 -6.87 10.80 21.70
N LEU A 94 -6.07 11.83 21.38
CA LEU A 94 -5.14 12.49 22.31
C LEU A 94 -5.87 13.13 23.49
N GLU A 95 -7.01 13.78 23.25
CA GLU A 95 -7.84 14.32 24.33
C GLU A 95 -8.37 13.19 25.22
N GLY A 96 -8.90 12.12 24.61
CA GLY A 96 -9.46 10.98 25.34
C GLY A 96 -8.45 10.26 26.22
N ILE A 97 -7.23 9.98 25.70
CA ILE A 97 -6.17 9.33 26.47
C ILE A 97 -5.63 10.23 27.59
N SER A 98 -5.48 11.53 27.32
CA SER A 98 -5.07 12.52 28.33
C SER A 98 -6.09 12.60 29.46
N SER A 99 -7.38 12.66 29.12
CA SER A 99 -8.48 12.63 30.08
C SER A 99 -8.50 11.33 30.90
N ALA A 100 -8.21 10.18 30.28
CA ALA A 100 -8.10 8.88 30.99
C ALA A 100 -6.94 8.86 32.01
N ILE A 101 -5.78 9.42 31.65
CA ILE A 101 -4.60 9.55 32.54
C ILE A 101 -4.95 10.42 33.76
N ILE A 102 -5.57 11.57 33.52
CA ILE A 102 -5.99 12.49 34.59
C ILE A 102 -7.11 11.85 35.43
N GLY A 103 -7.94 10.98 34.84
CA GLY A 103 -9.08 10.34 35.46
C GLY A 103 -10.37 11.15 35.34
N ARG A 104 -10.49 11.94 34.27
CA ARG A 104 -11.68 12.73 33.95
C ARG A 104 -12.40 12.12 32.76
N SER A 105 -13.71 12.35 32.67
CA SER A 105 -14.45 12.05 31.44
C SER A 105 -13.88 12.84 30.26
N PRO A 106 -13.85 12.27 29.04
CA PRO A 106 -13.47 13.00 27.84
C PRO A 106 -14.30 14.28 27.68
N ARG A 107 -13.65 15.39 27.33
CA ARG A 107 -14.33 16.67 27.05
C ARG A 107 -14.99 16.64 25.68
N ILE A 108 -14.32 16.07 24.68
CA ILE A 108 -14.86 15.92 23.33
C ILE A 108 -15.63 14.60 23.28
N SER A 109 -16.81 14.60 23.86
CA SER A 109 -17.69 13.43 23.85
C SER A 109 -18.32 13.25 22.48
N LEU A 110 -18.03 12.14 21.82
CA LEU A 110 -18.76 11.72 20.61
C LEU A 110 -20.12 11.07 20.93
N PHE A 111 -20.54 11.07 22.21
CA PHE A 111 -21.80 10.47 22.65
C PHE A 111 -22.95 11.46 22.68
N SER A 112 -23.95 11.19 21.85
CA SER A 112 -25.33 11.50 22.21
C SER A 112 -26.39 10.53 21.64
N SER A 113 -26.11 9.75 20.58
CA SER A 113 -27.15 8.87 20.00
C SER A 113 -26.65 7.62 19.25
N PHE A 114 -25.43 7.63 18.73
CA PHE A 114 -24.87 6.47 18.02
C PHE A 114 -24.09 5.57 18.97
N THR A 115 -24.60 4.36 19.20
CA THR A 115 -23.77 3.13 19.31
C THR A 115 -24.67 1.97 19.74
N ASN A 116 -25.13 1.18 18.77
CA ASN A 116 -25.43 -0.21 19.07
C ASN A 116 -24.11 -0.88 19.46
N SER A 117 -23.80 -0.87 20.76
CA SER A 117 -22.47 -1.19 21.31
C SER A 117 -21.91 -2.55 20.87
N ARG A 118 -22.76 -3.48 20.40
CA ARG A 118 -22.32 -4.77 19.85
C ARG A 118 -21.65 -4.61 18.49
N PHE A 119 -22.31 -3.94 17.54
CA PHE A 119 -21.79 -3.74 16.18
C PHE A 119 -20.44 -3.03 16.19
N SER A 120 -20.36 -1.88 16.88
CA SER A 120 -19.11 -1.12 16.97
C SER A 120 -17.98 -1.92 17.61
N THR A 121 -18.27 -2.78 18.60
CA THR A 121 -17.21 -3.61 19.20
C THR A 121 -16.72 -4.70 18.25
N VAL A 122 -17.62 -5.35 17.51
CA VAL A 122 -17.24 -6.35 16.48
C VAL A 122 -16.40 -5.70 15.39
N LEU A 123 -16.83 -4.53 14.92
CA LEU A 123 -16.09 -3.75 13.93
C LEU A 123 -14.70 -3.36 14.45
N THR A 124 -14.59 -2.89 15.70
CA THR A 124 -13.29 -2.62 16.34
C THR A 124 -12.43 -3.87 16.39
N ALA A 125 -12.98 -5.03 16.76
CA ALA A 125 -12.23 -6.29 16.80
C ALA A 125 -11.71 -6.69 15.41
N PHE A 126 -12.56 -6.61 14.38
CA PHE A 126 -12.17 -6.88 13.00
C PHE A 126 -11.06 -5.94 12.54
N HIS A 127 -11.19 -4.63 12.81
CA HIS A 127 -10.17 -3.64 12.49
C HIS A 127 -8.81 -3.97 13.14
N HIS A 128 -8.79 -4.36 14.42
CA HIS A 128 -7.53 -4.71 15.10
C HIS A 128 -6.90 -5.98 14.52
N ILE A 129 -7.69 -7.02 14.24
CA ILE A 129 -7.20 -8.25 13.59
C ILE A 129 -6.61 -7.91 12.22
N PHE A 130 -7.29 -7.10 11.44
CA PHE A 130 -6.82 -6.67 10.13
C PHE A 130 -5.50 -5.90 10.20
N VAL A 131 -5.36 -4.95 11.13
CA VAL A 131 -4.09 -4.22 11.35
C VAL A 131 -2.96 -5.17 11.75
N ILE A 132 -3.21 -6.12 12.66
CA ILE A 132 -2.21 -7.12 13.06
C ILE A 132 -1.77 -7.97 11.87
N LEU A 133 -2.72 -8.41 11.03
CA LEU A 133 -2.40 -9.17 9.82
C LEU A 133 -1.54 -8.35 8.85
N ILE A 134 -1.87 -7.07 8.62
CA ILE A 134 -1.04 -6.18 7.80
C ILE A 134 0.37 -6.07 8.35
N ILE A 135 0.53 -5.90 9.67
CA ILE A 135 1.85 -5.81 10.31
C ILE A 135 2.65 -7.10 10.08
N ILE A 136 2.03 -8.26 10.29
CA ILE A 136 2.68 -9.56 10.05
C ILE A 136 3.14 -9.69 8.60
N VAL A 137 2.26 -9.36 7.65
CA VAL A 137 2.58 -9.45 6.21
C VAL A 137 3.66 -8.42 5.83
N ALA A 138 3.62 -7.20 6.37
CA ALA A 138 4.62 -6.17 6.09
C ALA A 138 6.01 -6.53 6.65
N VAL A 139 6.05 -7.14 7.83
CA VAL A 139 7.30 -7.66 8.41
C VAL A 139 7.83 -8.80 7.56
N HIS A 140 6.97 -9.76 7.20
CA HIS A 140 7.37 -10.89 6.38
C HIS A 140 7.82 -10.47 4.98
N SER A 141 7.08 -9.56 4.32
CA SER A 141 7.44 -9.05 3.00
C SER A 141 8.78 -8.31 3.02
N SER A 142 9.05 -7.57 4.10
CA SER A 142 10.32 -6.87 4.28
C SER A 142 11.49 -7.83 4.54
N SER A 143 11.24 -9.00 5.14
CA SER A 143 12.29 -9.98 5.45
C SER A 143 12.69 -10.85 4.26
N ILE A 144 11.78 -11.07 3.31
CA ILE A 144 12.03 -11.93 2.14
C ILE A 144 12.59 -11.17 0.93
N ALA A 145 12.41 -9.84 0.90
CA ALA A 145 12.82 -9.02 -0.22
C ALA A 145 14.26 -8.53 -0.06
N GLN A 146 15.11 -8.77 -1.06
CA GLN A 146 16.47 -8.26 -1.08
C GLN A 146 16.49 -6.72 -1.15
N LYS A 147 17.46 -6.12 -0.45
CA LYS A 147 17.70 -4.67 -0.46
C LYS A 147 18.68 -4.24 -1.55
N GLU A 148 19.43 -5.19 -2.09
CA GLU A 148 20.44 -5.00 -3.11
C GLU A 148 20.03 -5.81 -4.34
N VAL A 149 20.60 -5.45 -5.49
CA VAL A 149 20.25 -6.05 -6.78
C VAL A 149 20.99 -7.37 -7.05
N GLU A 150 22.04 -7.66 -6.28
CA GLU A 150 22.94 -8.79 -6.53
C GLU A 150 22.20 -10.14 -6.46
N GLU A 151 22.47 -10.99 -7.45
CA GLU A 151 21.96 -12.37 -7.57
C GLU A 151 20.44 -12.53 -7.75
N ALA A 152 19.68 -11.43 -7.87
CA ALA A 152 18.24 -11.50 -8.10
C ALA A 152 17.89 -11.82 -9.57
N GLU A 153 16.81 -12.56 -9.78
CA GLU A 153 16.23 -12.84 -11.10
C GLU A 153 14.98 -12.00 -11.38
N ILE A 154 14.29 -11.59 -10.31
CA ILE A 154 13.02 -10.87 -10.35
C ILE A 154 13.24 -9.48 -9.75
N PHE A 155 13.12 -8.46 -10.59
CA PHE A 155 13.34 -7.08 -10.21
C PHE A 155 12.02 -6.33 -10.12
N LEU A 156 11.78 -5.73 -8.96
CA LEU A 156 10.58 -4.97 -8.64
C LEU A 156 11.02 -3.56 -8.26
N LEU A 157 11.16 -2.73 -9.28
CA LEU A 157 11.71 -1.38 -9.21
C LEU A 157 10.60 -0.38 -8.89
N TYR A 158 10.87 0.58 -8.01
CA TYR A 158 9.87 1.56 -7.61
C TYR A 158 10.43 2.98 -7.48
N ASP A 159 9.60 3.99 -7.73
CA ASP A 159 9.87 5.37 -7.33
C ASP A 159 9.33 5.62 -5.91
N ASP A 160 10.22 5.96 -4.97
CA ASP A 160 9.85 6.29 -3.58
C ASP A 160 9.51 7.76 -3.36
N MET A 161 9.62 8.60 -4.39
CA MET A 161 9.39 10.04 -4.34
C MET A 161 10.23 10.75 -3.26
N GLY A 162 11.26 10.08 -2.71
CA GLY A 162 12.08 10.54 -1.60
C GLY A 162 11.44 10.49 -0.20
N TYR A 163 10.20 10.00 -0.04
CA TYR A 163 9.54 9.96 1.28
C TYR A 163 8.72 8.70 1.56
N ILE A 164 8.44 7.85 0.57
CA ILE A 164 7.66 6.63 0.76
C ILE A 164 8.58 5.53 1.32
N PRO A 165 8.26 4.96 2.49
CA PRO A 165 9.13 3.95 3.09
C PRO A 165 9.06 2.62 2.34
N ARG A 166 10.22 1.94 2.21
CA ARG A 166 10.39 0.67 1.48
C ARG A 166 9.36 -0.41 1.82
N TRP A 167 8.92 -0.51 3.09
CA TRP A 167 7.97 -1.55 3.51
C TRP A 167 6.62 -1.47 2.78
N VAL A 168 6.25 -0.29 2.27
CA VAL A 168 5.04 -0.11 1.44
C VAL A 168 5.18 -0.87 0.12
N PHE A 169 6.34 -0.77 -0.52
CA PHE A 169 6.64 -1.46 -1.78
C PHE A 169 6.80 -2.96 -1.58
N THR A 170 7.50 -3.40 -0.53
CA THR A 170 7.61 -4.84 -0.26
C THR A 170 6.25 -5.45 0.05
N LEU A 171 5.36 -4.74 0.74
CA LEU A 171 3.97 -5.15 0.94
C LEU A 171 3.18 -5.20 -0.38
N GLY A 172 3.32 -4.17 -1.23
CA GLY A 172 2.64 -4.09 -2.53
C GLY A 172 3.03 -5.23 -3.48
N PHE A 173 4.29 -5.63 -3.47
CA PHE A 173 4.81 -6.71 -4.32
C PHE A 173 4.84 -8.08 -3.64
N TYR A 174 4.15 -8.24 -2.51
CA TYR A 174 4.26 -9.44 -1.69
C TYR A 174 3.88 -10.73 -2.43
N CYS A 175 2.81 -10.71 -3.24
CA CYS A 175 2.34 -11.90 -3.95
C CYS A 175 3.36 -12.37 -4.99
N ASP A 176 3.88 -11.44 -5.78
CA ASP A 176 4.94 -11.70 -6.77
C ASP A 176 6.21 -12.24 -6.11
N SER A 177 6.60 -11.63 -4.98
CA SER A 177 7.79 -12.04 -4.23
C SER A 177 7.69 -13.48 -3.73
N ILE A 178 6.53 -13.88 -3.20
CA ILE A 178 6.31 -15.25 -2.69
C ILE A 178 6.37 -16.28 -3.82
N ILE A 179 5.75 -15.99 -4.98
CA ILE A 179 5.83 -16.92 -6.12
C ILE A 179 7.27 -17.05 -6.62
N ALA A 180 7.99 -15.94 -6.74
CA ALA A 180 9.36 -15.95 -7.18
C ALA A 180 10.26 -16.76 -6.25
N ILE A 181 10.18 -16.54 -4.94
CA ILE A 181 10.98 -17.27 -3.95
C ILE A 181 10.66 -18.76 -3.95
N ASN A 182 9.39 -19.13 -4.05
CA ASN A 182 9.01 -20.54 -4.14
C ASN A 182 9.56 -21.23 -5.39
N ARG A 183 9.89 -20.47 -6.42
CA ARG A 183 10.31 -20.99 -7.72
C ARG A 183 11.82 -21.01 -7.92
N TRP A 184 12.50 -19.92 -7.58
CA TRP A 184 13.94 -19.75 -7.80
C TRP A 184 14.74 -19.68 -6.50
N GLY A 185 14.08 -19.84 -5.35
CA GLY A 185 14.71 -19.90 -4.03
C GLY A 185 14.85 -18.55 -3.37
N ASP A 186 15.45 -18.59 -2.18
CA ASP A 186 15.79 -17.39 -1.41
C ASP A 186 16.66 -16.45 -2.26
N ASN A 187 16.55 -15.14 -2.01
CA ASN A 187 17.27 -14.09 -2.74
C ASN A 187 16.87 -13.92 -4.23
N SER A 188 15.94 -14.68 -4.78
CA SER A 188 15.51 -14.49 -6.19
C SER A 188 14.84 -13.15 -6.50
N VAL A 189 14.52 -12.33 -5.50
CA VAL A 189 13.71 -11.10 -5.63
C VAL A 189 14.42 -9.87 -5.06
N ALA A 190 14.64 -8.87 -5.92
CA ALA A 190 15.11 -7.54 -5.54
C ALA A 190 13.96 -6.52 -5.60
N ILE A 191 13.69 -5.86 -4.46
CA ILE A 191 12.74 -4.75 -4.35
C ILE A 191 13.53 -3.51 -3.95
N VAL A 192 13.82 -2.68 -4.96
CA VAL A 192 14.77 -1.57 -4.84
C VAL A 192 14.26 -0.30 -5.56
N PRO A 193 14.70 0.89 -5.12
CA PRO A 193 14.36 2.12 -5.81
C PRO A 193 14.89 2.15 -7.25
N ILE A 194 14.16 2.80 -8.14
CA ILE A 194 14.51 2.89 -9.55
C ILE A 194 15.49 4.06 -9.83
N ASN A 195 16.66 3.73 -10.34
CA ASN A 195 17.67 4.67 -10.83
C ASN A 195 18.45 4.02 -11.99
N ASN A 196 19.37 4.77 -12.60
CA ASN A 196 20.16 4.28 -13.74
C ASN A 196 20.88 2.96 -13.45
N ASN A 197 21.45 2.80 -12.24
CA ASN A 197 22.19 1.60 -11.89
C ASN A 197 21.25 0.41 -11.71
N THR A 198 20.11 0.59 -11.02
CA THR A 198 19.18 -0.51 -10.73
C THR A 198 18.41 -0.95 -11.97
N ILE A 199 18.02 -0.04 -12.88
CA ILE A 199 17.37 -0.42 -14.13
C ILE A 199 18.35 -1.13 -15.08
N ASN A 200 19.57 -0.62 -15.25
CA ASN A 200 20.56 -1.27 -16.11
C ASN A 200 20.94 -2.65 -15.57
N TYR A 201 21.18 -2.77 -14.26
CA TYR A 201 21.47 -4.07 -13.65
C TYR A 201 20.30 -5.06 -13.81
N ALA A 202 19.06 -4.59 -13.65
CA ALA A 202 17.87 -5.41 -13.86
C ALA A 202 17.75 -5.87 -15.32
N LEU A 203 18.06 -5.01 -16.28
CA LEU A 203 18.09 -5.36 -17.71
C LEU A 203 19.20 -6.38 -18.01
N GLU A 204 20.36 -6.25 -17.37
CA GLU A 204 21.53 -7.12 -17.54
C GLU A 204 21.38 -8.52 -16.96
N ASN A 205 20.61 -8.65 -15.87
CA ASN A 205 20.59 -9.90 -15.09
C ASN A 205 19.17 -10.47 -14.92
N GLY A 206 18.14 -9.67 -15.16
CA GLY A 206 16.75 -10.02 -14.86
C GLY A 206 16.12 -10.99 -15.83
N ARG A 207 15.23 -11.82 -15.27
CA ARG A 207 14.24 -12.62 -16.00
C ARG A 207 12.91 -11.88 -16.09
N PHE A 208 12.57 -11.15 -15.04
CA PHE A 208 11.36 -10.36 -14.92
C PHE A 208 11.67 -8.99 -14.33
N ILE A 209 11.08 -7.94 -14.90
CA ILE A 209 11.21 -6.57 -14.39
C ILE A 209 9.82 -5.96 -14.28
N PHE A 210 9.45 -5.49 -13.09
CA PHE A 210 8.32 -4.59 -12.88
C PHE A 210 8.85 -3.21 -12.52
N VAL A 211 8.42 -2.19 -13.24
CA VAL A 211 8.73 -0.79 -12.97
C VAL A 211 7.47 -0.11 -12.47
N SER A 212 7.45 0.20 -11.17
CA SER A 212 6.45 1.04 -10.50
C SER A 212 6.91 2.48 -10.48
N SER A 213 6.76 3.18 -11.61
CA SER A 213 7.13 4.59 -11.71
C SER A 213 6.11 5.41 -12.50
N HIS A 214 6.27 6.73 -12.47
CA HIS A 214 5.66 7.65 -13.41
C HIS A 214 6.22 7.45 -14.82
N GLY A 215 5.45 7.90 -15.81
CA GLY A 215 5.88 7.94 -17.19
C GLY A 215 5.36 9.19 -17.89
N ALA A 216 6.07 9.59 -18.94
CA ALA A 216 5.75 10.75 -19.74
C ALA A 216 6.42 10.61 -21.12
N GLU A 217 5.70 10.97 -22.18
CA GLU A 217 6.24 11.00 -23.56
C GLU A 217 6.86 9.67 -24.05
N GLY A 218 6.42 8.54 -23.49
CA GLY A 218 6.95 7.22 -23.81
C GLY A 218 8.08 6.73 -22.90
N ASP A 219 8.59 7.59 -22.02
CA ASP A 219 9.69 7.28 -21.10
C ASP A 219 9.14 6.93 -19.72
N ILE A 220 9.94 6.17 -18.97
CA ILE A 220 9.77 6.04 -17.52
C ILE A 220 10.57 7.14 -16.81
N ILE A 221 10.09 7.59 -15.66
CA ILE A 221 10.81 8.55 -14.84
C ILE A 221 11.57 7.78 -13.76
N LEU A 222 12.87 8.00 -13.64
CA LEU A 222 13.68 7.43 -12.57
C LEU A 222 13.72 8.39 -11.37
N GLN A 223 14.39 7.98 -10.29
CA GLN A 223 14.78 8.92 -9.24
C GLN A 223 15.48 10.17 -9.81
N ASP A 224 15.35 11.28 -9.09
CA ASP A 224 15.84 12.60 -9.49
C ASP A 224 15.21 13.16 -10.78
N ASN A 225 14.01 12.70 -11.16
CA ASN A 225 13.25 13.13 -12.35
C ASN A 225 14.01 12.90 -13.67
N ILE A 226 14.81 11.85 -13.74
CA ILE A 226 15.54 11.48 -14.96
C ILE A 226 14.59 10.73 -15.89
N PHE A 227 14.44 11.19 -17.13
CA PHE A 227 13.69 10.48 -18.16
C PHE A 227 14.57 9.37 -18.72
N TYR A 228 14.03 8.16 -18.75
CA TYR A 228 14.70 6.97 -19.27
C TYR A 228 13.79 6.28 -20.29
N GLY A 229 14.20 6.38 -21.55
CA GLY A 229 13.50 5.82 -22.70
C GLY A 229 14.22 4.62 -23.32
N PRO A 230 13.65 4.05 -24.39
CA PRO A 230 14.29 3.00 -25.19
C PRO A 230 15.70 3.38 -25.65
N GLU A 231 15.94 4.65 -25.95
CA GLU A 231 17.23 5.19 -26.39
C GLU A 231 18.34 5.13 -25.33
N ASN A 232 17.98 4.95 -24.05
CA ASN A 232 18.93 4.85 -22.95
C ASN A 232 19.31 3.41 -22.63
N VAL A 233 18.61 2.44 -23.22
CA VAL A 233 18.88 1.02 -23.03
C VAL A 233 20.10 0.63 -23.85
N ASP A 234 21.08 0.03 -23.19
CA ASP A 234 22.21 -0.60 -23.86
C ASP A 234 21.81 -2.01 -24.33
N SER A 235 21.47 -2.13 -25.61
CA SER A 235 21.02 -3.38 -26.21
C SER A 235 22.03 -4.52 -26.13
N ASP A 236 23.32 -4.21 -26.04
CA ASP A 236 24.38 -5.22 -26.02
C ASP A 236 24.47 -5.92 -24.65
N ASN A 237 23.86 -5.31 -23.63
CA ASN A 237 23.93 -5.74 -22.24
C ASN A 237 22.61 -6.30 -21.72
N ILE A 238 21.61 -6.58 -22.55
CA ILE A 238 20.34 -7.17 -22.09
C ILE A 238 20.51 -8.66 -21.80
N SER A 239 19.99 -9.10 -20.65
CA SER A 239 20.00 -10.50 -20.25
C SER A 239 19.30 -11.39 -21.28
N ALA A 240 19.97 -12.46 -21.70
CA ALA A 240 19.36 -13.50 -22.52
C ALA A 240 18.23 -14.26 -21.79
N SER A 241 18.14 -14.14 -20.45
CA SER A 241 17.05 -14.72 -19.66
C SER A 241 15.84 -13.79 -19.52
N LEU A 242 15.94 -12.53 -19.95
CA LEU A 242 14.84 -11.56 -19.84
C LEU A 242 13.63 -12.01 -20.65
N GLN A 243 12.50 -12.19 -19.98
CA GLN A 243 11.27 -12.72 -20.58
C GLN A 243 10.09 -11.77 -20.46
N TYR A 244 10.07 -10.90 -19.45
CA TYR A 244 8.93 -10.02 -19.22
C TYR A 244 9.35 -8.70 -18.58
N VAL A 245 8.85 -7.59 -19.14
CA VAL A 245 9.02 -6.24 -18.59
C VAL A 245 7.66 -5.56 -18.48
N TYR A 246 7.28 -5.16 -17.27
CA TYR A 246 6.06 -4.41 -16.98
C TYR A 246 6.43 -2.97 -16.65
N LEU A 247 6.05 -2.03 -17.51
CA LEU A 247 6.26 -0.59 -17.30
C LEU A 247 4.93 0.03 -16.86
N SER A 248 4.77 0.33 -15.56
CA SER A 248 3.51 0.88 -15.04
C SER A 248 3.26 2.34 -15.41
N GLY A 249 4.29 3.05 -15.88
CA GLY A 249 4.24 4.48 -16.14
C GLY A 249 3.18 4.87 -17.18
N CYS A 250 2.47 5.95 -16.89
CA CYS A 250 1.56 6.59 -17.84
C CYS A 250 2.28 6.93 -19.14
N ASP A 251 1.58 6.85 -20.26
CA ASP A 251 2.07 7.22 -21.60
C ASP A 251 3.35 6.49 -22.09
N THR A 252 3.90 5.52 -21.34
CA THR A 252 5.03 4.66 -21.79
C THR A 252 4.72 3.92 -23.11
N GLY A 253 3.44 3.69 -23.39
CA GLY A 253 2.97 3.06 -24.62
C GLY A 253 3.08 3.94 -25.87
N LEU A 254 3.38 5.23 -25.74
CA LEU A 254 3.65 6.08 -26.90
C LEU A 254 4.88 5.61 -27.68
N LYS A 255 5.89 5.06 -26.99
CA LYS A 255 7.10 4.44 -27.56
C LYS A 255 7.03 2.90 -27.52
N ARG A 256 5.83 2.30 -27.56
CA ARG A 256 5.64 0.86 -27.39
C ARG A 256 6.51 0.01 -28.33
N GLN A 257 6.54 0.35 -29.62
CA GLN A 257 7.31 -0.41 -30.60
C GLN A 257 8.81 -0.34 -30.33
N GLU A 258 9.31 0.81 -29.90
CA GLU A 258 10.72 0.98 -29.56
C GLU A 258 11.10 0.16 -28.33
N TRP A 259 10.26 0.17 -27.29
CA TRP A 259 10.42 -0.67 -26.11
C TRP A 259 10.39 -2.18 -26.46
N GLU A 260 9.41 -2.62 -27.25
CA GLU A 260 9.30 -4.03 -27.68
C GLU A 260 10.48 -4.46 -28.57
N ASN A 261 10.98 -3.57 -29.42
CA ASN A 261 12.12 -3.86 -30.29
C ASN A 261 13.44 -3.96 -29.51
N ILE A 262 13.71 -3.01 -28.61
CA ILE A 262 14.98 -2.97 -27.87
C ILE A 262 15.06 -4.09 -26.83
N LEU A 263 13.94 -4.47 -26.22
CA LEU A 263 13.86 -5.52 -25.19
C LEU A 263 13.55 -6.92 -25.76
N SER A 264 13.49 -7.06 -27.08
CA SER A 264 13.23 -8.35 -27.73
C SER A 264 14.29 -9.40 -27.32
N PRO A 265 13.89 -10.64 -26.96
CA PRO A 265 12.57 -11.24 -27.18
C PRO A 265 11.59 -11.14 -25.99
N ALA A 266 11.88 -10.32 -24.98
CA ALA A 266 11.02 -10.19 -23.81
C ALA A 266 9.66 -9.61 -24.18
N TYR A 267 8.60 -10.07 -23.50
CA TYR A 267 7.30 -9.44 -23.62
C TYR A 267 7.29 -8.12 -22.82
N VAL A 268 6.87 -7.03 -23.46
CA VAL A 268 6.80 -5.71 -22.81
C VAL A 268 5.36 -5.26 -22.65
N LYS A 269 4.97 -4.91 -21.42
CA LYS A 269 3.68 -4.31 -21.11
C LYS A 269 3.83 -2.84 -20.82
N THR A 270 3.28 -2.01 -21.70
CA THR A 270 3.25 -0.54 -21.57
C THR A 270 1.81 -0.01 -21.55
N PHE A 271 1.65 1.29 -21.25
CA PHE A 271 0.37 1.97 -21.21
C PHE A 271 0.43 3.26 -22.04
N ASP A 272 -0.37 3.36 -23.10
CA ASP A 272 -0.53 4.54 -23.96
C ASP A 272 -1.58 5.54 -23.43
N ARG A 273 -1.93 5.39 -22.15
CA ARG A 273 -2.90 6.19 -21.42
C ARG A 273 -2.45 6.38 -19.98
N LEU A 274 -3.22 7.19 -19.25
CA LEU A 274 -3.15 7.17 -17.79
C LEU A 274 -3.53 5.77 -17.28
N SER A 275 -2.59 5.15 -16.60
CA SER A 275 -2.78 3.90 -15.87
C SER A 275 -3.17 4.22 -14.43
N THR A 276 -3.96 3.34 -13.80
CA THR A 276 -4.50 3.61 -12.47
C THR A 276 -3.81 2.75 -11.43
N THR A 277 -3.66 3.25 -10.21
CA THR A 277 -3.12 2.47 -9.10
C THR A 277 -3.91 1.17 -8.88
N PHE A 278 -5.24 1.19 -9.04
CA PHE A 278 -6.06 -0.03 -8.92
C PHE A 278 -5.75 -1.07 -10.00
N GLU A 279 -5.47 -0.63 -11.23
CA GLU A 279 -5.06 -1.54 -12.31
C GLU A 279 -3.75 -2.24 -11.98
N HIS A 280 -2.77 -1.51 -11.44
CA HIS A 280 -1.49 -2.09 -11.02
C HIS A 280 -1.62 -2.99 -9.80
N ILE A 281 -2.40 -2.59 -8.79
CA ILE A 281 -2.68 -3.45 -7.62
C ILE A 281 -3.36 -4.75 -8.04
N TYR A 282 -4.37 -4.67 -8.91
CA TYR A 282 -5.02 -5.87 -9.45
C TYR A 282 -4.01 -6.76 -10.16
N TRP A 283 -3.16 -6.17 -11.01
CA TRP A 283 -2.15 -6.92 -11.74
C TRP A 283 -1.17 -7.63 -10.79
N LEU A 284 -0.60 -6.91 -9.81
CA LEU A 284 0.36 -7.45 -8.84
C LEU A 284 -0.23 -8.56 -7.93
N ILE A 285 -1.55 -8.56 -7.71
CA ILE A 285 -2.21 -9.57 -6.89
C ILE A 285 -2.64 -10.79 -7.72
N VAL A 286 -3.04 -10.59 -8.97
CA VAL A 286 -3.74 -11.61 -9.77
C VAL A 286 -2.93 -12.10 -10.96
N GLU A 287 -2.36 -11.20 -11.76
CA GLU A 287 -1.72 -11.55 -13.03
C GLU A 287 -0.20 -11.69 -12.91
N GLY A 288 0.47 -10.81 -12.17
CA GLY A 288 1.91 -10.88 -11.89
C GLY A 288 2.35 -12.25 -11.35
N PRO A 289 1.66 -12.81 -10.34
CA PRO A 289 1.99 -14.12 -9.81
C PRO A 289 1.89 -15.23 -10.88
N ARG A 290 0.93 -15.11 -11.81
CA ARG A 290 0.77 -16.08 -12.91
C ARG A 290 1.87 -15.94 -13.96
N VAL A 291 2.21 -14.70 -14.33
CA VAL A 291 3.29 -14.40 -15.28
C VAL A 291 4.60 -14.96 -14.74
N ILE A 292 4.95 -14.63 -13.51
CA ILE A 292 6.16 -15.11 -12.83
C ILE A 292 6.18 -16.65 -12.79
N ASN A 293 5.05 -17.28 -12.46
CA ASN A 293 4.95 -18.74 -12.46
C ASN A 293 4.97 -19.40 -13.85
N SER A 294 4.87 -18.63 -14.94
CA SER A 294 4.96 -19.12 -16.32
C SER A 294 6.31 -18.91 -17.00
N LEU A 295 7.20 -18.08 -16.44
CA LEU A 295 8.53 -17.84 -17.00
C LEU A 295 9.33 -19.15 -17.07
N ASN A 296 10.25 -19.34 -17.99
CA ASN A 296 11.15 -20.52 -17.97
C ASN A 296 12.33 -20.28 -17.06
#